data_AF-A0A420RQG1-F1
#
_entry.id   AF-A0A420RQG1-F1
#
_cell.length_a   1.000
_cell.length_b   1.000
_cell.length_c   1.000
_cell.angle_alpha   90.00
_cell.angle_beta   90.00
_cell.angle_gamma   90.00
#
_symmetry.space_group_name_H-M   'P 1'
#
loop_
_entity.id
_entity.type
_entity.pdbx_description
1 polymer ?
#
loop_
_entity_poly.entity_id
_entity_poly.type
_entity_poly.pdbx_seq_one_letter_code
_entity_poly.pdbx_strand_id
1 'polypeptide(L)'
;MHQQIEDLQGTINDLLDENKTLKIQMSTKIEESISLLQKICKMNIDIQTSLNEKRAMADEVDKLRAQIAGRPPGMLETTQRGIIISKLLSRSESIYENYNAIQEEGLPNSKIENAASDVKSPLDSILSADEARRLFHSFQDWFDEQDLDSISLRRCSVCRKMRLTKVQDADEKLRIYDTAQHLVSVLTSLDPQPTLEARQVAKRLHQHLTSNGIMKPLFDLAISELHTLEEGVPHDVNSSLVQLLELNGTDEVLRVPIFTQLLQREQSPVECYICTEPVYDLIGEALSKWDTICSDYDGDWKWKVLPFPLKLEQRCSHTVGFCTECLENYIEAQLDQHGRAGCHLLTCPSSDCGRRLEYDEVKLYARQETFSKYDEYLKLEALSKLPSFRWCLAENCSYGQIHDLIESNHVSCEECGYEMCFEHQMKWHNDLTCEEFDSMEENGDPRFRETRDWVNANTKQCPSCGVNTQKGPGCFHMTCTLCRHEFCWECLASWSDIMPRSGQYNQSAHRDGCYFRSSNRQPTQVTGERVPIR
;
A
#
# COMPACT_ATOMS: atom_id res chain seq x y z
N MET A 1 -27.83 32.86 -36.62
CA MET A 1 -27.38 32.12 -37.82
C MET A 1 -25.90 32.31 -38.11
N HIS A 2 -25.35 33.52 -38.33
CA HIS A 2 -23.89 33.70 -38.48
C HIS A 2 -23.10 33.27 -37.24
N GLN A 3 -23.50 33.70 -36.04
CA GLN A 3 -22.84 33.28 -34.79
C GLN A 3 -22.83 31.75 -34.61
N GLN A 4 -23.98 31.09 -34.84
CA GLN A 4 -24.07 29.63 -34.76
C GLN A 4 -23.19 28.91 -35.80
N ILE A 5 -22.93 29.52 -36.96
CA ILE A 5 -22.01 28.96 -37.96
C ILE A 5 -20.56 29.11 -37.47
N GLU A 6 -20.21 30.23 -36.85
CA GLU A 6 -18.88 30.45 -36.25
C GLU A 6 -18.62 29.50 -35.07
N ASP A 7 -19.60 29.31 -34.18
CA ASP A 7 -19.49 28.40 -33.03
C ASP A 7 -19.33 26.93 -33.49
N LEU A 8 -20.07 26.53 -34.53
CA LEU A 8 -19.92 25.20 -35.15
C LEU A 8 -18.57 25.04 -35.84
N GLN A 9 -18.05 26.09 -36.48
CA GLN A 9 -16.70 26.08 -37.07
C GLN A 9 -15.63 25.97 -35.99
N GLY A 10 -15.79 26.63 -34.84
CA GLY A 10 -14.92 26.47 -33.68
C GLY A 10 -14.88 25.02 -33.19
N THR A 11 -16.06 24.45 -32.93
CA THR A 11 -16.19 23.06 -32.46
C THR A 11 -15.58 22.05 -33.44
N ILE A 12 -15.79 22.25 -34.75
CA ILE A 12 -15.20 21.39 -35.78
C ILE A 12 -13.66 21.47 -35.77
N ASN A 13 -13.09 22.66 -35.57
CA ASN A 13 -11.65 22.83 -35.50
C ASN A 13 -11.06 22.17 -34.25
N ASP A 14 -11.72 22.30 -33.10
CA ASP A 14 -11.30 21.66 -31.86
C ASP A 14 -11.30 20.12 -31.99
N LEU A 15 -12.37 19.55 -32.56
CA LEU A 15 -12.47 18.11 -32.83
C LEU A 15 -11.42 17.62 -33.86
N LEU A 16 -11.03 18.48 -34.80
CA LEU A 16 -9.95 18.17 -35.75
C LEU A 16 -8.58 18.14 -35.08
N ASP A 17 -8.34 19.04 -34.12
CA ASP A 17 -7.08 19.08 -33.36
C ASP A 17 -6.98 17.95 -32.34
N GLU A 18 -8.09 17.57 -31.72
CA GLU A 18 -8.18 16.38 -30.88
C GLU A 18 -7.91 15.09 -31.69
N ASN A 19 -8.50 14.98 -32.89
CA ASN A 19 -8.22 13.85 -33.80
C ASN A 19 -6.74 13.79 -34.23
N LYS A 20 -6.09 14.93 -34.47
CA LYS A 20 -4.64 14.95 -34.77
C LYS A 20 -3.84 14.46 -33.58
N THR A 21 -4.20 14.87 -32.37
CA THR A 21 -3.54 14.46 -31.12
C THR A 21 -3.68 12.95 -30.89
N LEU A 22 -4.89 12.41 -31.02
CA LEU A 22 -5.16 10.97 -30.91
C LEU A 22 -4.39 10.16 -31.97
N LYS A 23 -4.28 10.68 -33.19
CA LYS A 23 -3.50 10.03 -34.25
C LYS A 23 -2.01 9.95 -33.93
N ILE A 24 -1.44 11.00 -33.32
CA ILE A 24 -0.05 11.02 -32.87
C ILE A 24 0.15 9.99 -31.75
N GLN A 25 -0.74 9.97 -30.74
CA GLN A 25 -0.69 9.01 -29.64
C GLN A 25 -0.83 7.55 -30.11
N MET A 26 -1.68 7.30 -31.11
CA MET A 26 -1.81 5.97 -31.69
C MET A 26 -0.54 5.55 -32.45
N SER A 27 0.10 6.49 -33.16
CA SER A 27 1.37 6.24 -33.84
C SER A 27 2.48 5.89 -32.86
N THR A 28 2.60 6.61 -31.74
CA THR A 28 3.61 6.33 -30.71
C THR A 28 3.38 4.97 -30.05
N LYS A 29 2.12 4.60 -29.77
CA LYS A 29 1.77 3.28 -29.22
C LYS A 29 2.08 2.12 -30.19
N ILE A 30 1.91 2.35 -31.48
CA ILE A 30 2.30 1.39 -32.52
C ILE A 30 3.82 1.21 -32.56
N GLU A 31 4.60 2.30 -32.46
CA GLU A 31 6.07 2.24 -32.41
C GLU A 31 6.59 1.52 -31.16
N GLU A 32 6.00 1.77 -29.99
CA GLU A 32 6.29 1.04 -28.75
C GLU A 32 6.02 -0.47 -28.91
N SER A 33 4.90 -0.83 -29.53
CA SER A 33 4.52 -2.22 -29.79
C SER A 33 5.49 -2.92 -30.74
N ILE A 34 5.95 -2.23 -31.79
CA ILE A 34 6.96 -2.74 -32.72
C ILE A 34 8.30 -2.97 -31.99
N SER A 35 8.71 -2.05 -31.10
CA SER A 35 9.93 -2.20 -30.29
C SER A 35 9.86 -3.43 -29.36
N LEU A 36 8.70 -3.67 -28.73
CA LEU A 36 8.48 -4.85 -27.90
C LEU A 36 8.56 -6.14 -28.72
N LEU A 37 7.95 -6.19 -29.90
CA LEU A 37 8.02 -7.35 -30.80
C LEU A 37 9.47 -7.64 -31.22
N GLN A 38 10.27 -6.62 -31.50
CA GLN A 38 11.69 -6.79 -31.82
C GLN A 38 12.48 -7.40 -30.65
N LYS A 39 12.21 -6.99 -29.40
CA LYS A 39 12.82 -7.58 -28.20
C LYS A 39 12.44 -9.05 -28.02
N ILE A 40 11.15 -9.38 -28.22
CA ILE A 40 10.65 -10.76 -28.13
C ILE A 40 11.32 -11.65 -29.19
N CYS A 41 11.43 -11.17 -30.44
CA CYS A 41 12.13 -11.90 -31.50
C CYS A 41 13.60 -12.17 -31.14
N LYS A 42 14.30 -11.18 -30.56
CA LYS A 42 15.68 -11.35 -30.12
C LYS A 42 15.81 -12.41 -29.02
N MET A 43 14.96 -12.36 -28.00
CA MET A 43 14.93 -13.37 -26.94
C MET A 43 14.68 -14.78 -27.50
N ASN A 44 13.79 -14.91 -28.48
CA ASN A 44 13.49 -16.20 -29.09
C ASN A 44 14.71 -16.77 -29.85
N ILE A 45 15.48 -15.92 -30.53
CA ILE A 45 16.74 -16.31 -31.16
C ILE A 45 17.78 -16.77 -30.11
N ASP A 46 17.89 -16.05 -29.00
CA ASP A 46 18.83 -16.39 -27.91
C ASP A 46 18.45 -17.75 -27.27
N ILE A 47 17.16 -18.00 -27.05
CA ILE A 47 16.65 -19.28 -26.53
C ILE A 47 16.98 -20.43 -27.50
N GLN A 48 16.71 -20.26 -28.79
CA GLN A 48 17.01 -21.28 -29.80
C GLN A 48 18.51 -21.58 -29.87
N THR A 49 19.35 -20.57 -29.73
CA THR A 49 20.81 -20.73 -29.70
C THR A 49 21.24 -21.57 -28.51
N SER A 50 20.75 -21.25 -27.30
CA SER A 50 21.04 -22.02 -26.08
C SER A 50 20.53 -23.47 -26.16
N LEU A 51 19.38 -23.70 -26.80
CA LEU A 51 18.81 -25.03 -26.97
C LEU A 51 19.64 -25.90 -27.91
N ASN A 52 20.22 -25.30 -28.96
CA ASN A 52 21.16 -25.97 -29.86
C ASN A 52 22.49 -26.30 -29.17
N GLU A 53 23.02 -25.40 -28.33
CA GLU A 53 24.21 -25.67 -27.53
C GLU A 53 24.00 -26.85 -26.58
N LYS A 54 22.84 -26.93 -25.91
CA LYS A 54 22.49 -28.06 -25.04
C LYS A 54 22.41 -29.38 -25.78
N ARG A 55 21.88 -29.40 -27.01
CA ARG A 55 21.88 -30.60 -27.87
C ARG A 55 23.29 -31.05 -28.24
N ALA A 56 24.17 -30.11 -28.60
CA ALA A 56 25.56 -30.42 -28.90
C ALA A 56 26.30 -31.02 -27.69
N MET A 57 26.04 -30.51 -26.48
CA MET A 57 26.59 -31.09 -25.25
C MET A 57 26.06 -32.52 -25.00
N ALA A 58 24.79 -32.78 -25.27
CA ALA A 58 24.21 -34.12 -25.13
C ALA A 58 24.87 -35.13 -26.08
N ASP A 59 25.07 -34.76 -27.35
CA ASP A 59 25.75 -35.60 -28.34
C ASP A 59 27.21 -35.91 -27.93
N GLU A 60 27.87 -34.96 -27.28
CA GLU A 60 29.25 -35.13 -26.80
C GLU A 60 29.33 -36.03 -25.56
N VAL A 61 28.34 -35.96 -24.67
CA VAL A 61 28.17 -36.89 -23.56
C VAL A 61 27.96 -38.32 -24.06
N ASP A 62 27.16 -38.51 -25.11
CA ASP A 62 26.94 -39.85 -25.69
C ASP A 62 28.18 -40.42 -26.38
N LYS A 63 29.00 -39.56 -27.03
CA LYS A 63 30.32 -39.95 -27.53
C LYS A 63 31.27 -40.38 -26.40
N LEU A 64 31.27 -39.67 -25.28
CA LEU A 64 32.08 -40.03 -24.11
C LEU A 64 31.63 -41.35 -23.47
N ARG A 65 30.32 -41.61 -23.40
CA ARG A 65 29.76 -42.90 -22.95
C ARG A 65 30.27 -44.07 -23.80
N ALA A 66 30.29 -43.90 -25.13
CA ALA A 66 30.80 -44.92 -26.04
C ALA A 66 32.31 -45.21 -25.86
N GLN A 67 33.10 -44.20 -25.48
CA GLN A 67 34.55 -44.37 -25.21
C GLN A 67 34.84 -45.10 -23.89
N ILE A 68 33.92 -45.06 -22.92
CA ILE A 68 34.09 -45.66 -21.59
C ILE A 68 33.70 -47.14 -21.59
N ALA A 69 32.84 -47.59 -22.50
CA ALA A 69 32.32 -48.96 -22.59
C ALA A 69 33.37 -50.06 -22.86
N GLY A 70 34.66 -49.72 -23.07
CA GLY A 70 35.75 -50.66 -23.37
C GLY A 70 36.80 -50.87 -22.29
N ARG A 71 36.66 -50.33 -21.06
CA ARG A 71 37.66 -50.51 -19.99
C ARG A 71 37.14 -51.41 -18.86
N PRO A 72 37.92 -52.41 -18.41
CA PRO A 72 37.47 -53.34 -17.37
C PRO A 72 37.33 -52.65 -16.00
N PRO A 73 36.33 -53.01 -15.17
CA PRO A 73 36.02 -52.33 -13.92
C PRO A 73 36.88 -52.89 -12.78
N GLY A 74 37.67 -52.04 -12.13
CA GLY A 74 38.44 -52.46 -10.95
C GLY A 74 39.46 -51.48 -10.38
N MET A 75 39.64 -50.28 -10.95
CA MET A 75 40.67 -49.33 -10.47
C MET A 75 40.16 -47.93 -10.11
N LEU A 76 38.85 -47.72 -9.95
CA LEU A 76 38.29 -46.38 -9.68
C LEU A 76 37.90 -46.12 -8.23
N GLU A 77 37.92 -47.11 -7.33
CA GLU A 77 37.39 -46.90 -5.96
C GLU A 77 38.40 -46.35 -4.93
N THR A 78 39.65 -46.08 -5.33
CA THR A 78 40.70 -45.64 -4.38
C THR A 78 41.09 -44.16 -4.51
N THR A 79 40.46 -43.40 -5.40
CA THR A 79 40.68 -41.94 -5.50
C THR A 79 39.37 -41.17 -5.43
N GLN A 80 39.36 -40.00 -4.78
CA GLN A 80 38.17 -39.13 -4.64
C GLN A 80 37.44 -38.89 -5.97
N ARG A 81 38.19 -38.80 -7.08
CA ARG A 81 37.63 -38.64 -8.42
C ARG A 81 36.85 -39.86 -8.91
N GLY A 82 37.27 -41.07 -8.58
CA GLY A 82 36.56 -42.29 -8.96
C GLY A 82 35.38 -42.63 -8.04
N ILE A 83 35.40 -42.17 -6.78
CA ILE A 83 34.21 -42.20 -5.89
C ILE A 83 33.11 -41.28 -6.43
N ILE A 84 33.47 -40.09 -6.93
CA ILE A 84 32.53 -39.13 -7.54
C ILE A 84 31.94 -39.70 -8.84
N ILE A 85 32.77 -40.31 -9.69
CA ILE A 85 32.31 -40.91 -10.96
C ILE A 85 31.41 -42.13 -10.72
N SER A 86 31.75 -42.99 -9.74
CA SER A 86 30.93 -44.16 -9.39
C SER A 86 29.55 -43.76 -8.86
N LYS A 87 29.48 -42.73 -8.00
CA LYS A 87 28.21 -42.17 -7.48
C LYS A 87 27.35 -41.46 -8.53
N LEU A 88 27.97 -40.87 -9.56
CA LEU A 88 27.25 -40.27 -10.69
C LEU A 88 26.66 -41.33 -11.62
N LEU A 89 27.37 -42.46 -11.80
CA LEU A 89 26.90 -43.58 -12.63
C LEU A 89 25.76 -44.36 -11.96
N SER A 90 25.85 -44.63 -10.65
CA SER A 90 24.78 -45.30 -9.90
C SER A 90 23.47 -44.49 -9.83
N ARG A 91 23.55 -43.16 -9.95
CA ARG A 91 22.39 -42.26 -9.97
C ARG A 91 21.73 -42.19 -11.36
N SER A 92 22.44 -42.55 -12.42
CA SER A 92 21.89 -42.60 -13.78
C SER A 92 21.02 -43.83 -14.03
N GLU A 93 21.30 -44.96 -13.36
CA GLU A 93 20.45 -46.16 -13.38
C GLU A 93 19.08 -45.90 -12.72
N SER A 94 19.06 -45.20 -11.58
CA SER A 94 17.81 -44.83 -10.87
C SER A 94 16.92 -43.86 -11.66
N ILE A 95 17.51 -42.98 -12.47
CA ILE A 95 16.76 -42.04 -13.31
C ILE A 95 16.17 -42.75 -14.54
N TYR A 96 16.89 -43.73 -15.10
CA TYR A 96 16.41 -44.53 -16.23
C TYR A 96 15.27 -45.48 -15.82
N GLU A 97 15.34 -46.07 -14.62
CA GLU A 97 14.25 -46.88 -14.05
C GLU A 97 13.00 -46.04 -13.75
N ASN A 98 13.16 -44.82 -13.23
CA ASN A 98 12.05 -43.89 -13.01
C ASN A 98 11.43 -43.37 -14.32
N TYR A 99 12.23 -43.14 -15.37
CA TYR A 99 11.72 -42.69 -16.67
C TYR A 99 10.88 -43.77 -17.37
N ASN A 100 11.26 -45.05 -17.23
CA ASN A 100 10.48 -46.18 -17.73
C ASN A 100 9.18 -46.40 -16.94
N ALA A 101 9.18 -46.14 -15.62
CA ALA A 101 7.96 -46.23 -14.80
C ALA A 101 6.92 -45.14 -15.13
N ILE A 102 7.35 -43.97 -15.60
CA ILE A 102 6.48 -42.83 -15.97
C ILE A 102 5.70 -43.08 -17.27
N GLN A 103 6.17 -43.97 -18.15
CA GLN A 103 5.48 -44.24 -19.42
C GLN A 103 4.34 -45.27 -19.34
N GLU A 104 4.30 -46.13 -18.32
CA GLU A 104 3.35 -47.26 -18.29
C GLU A 104 2.17 -47.11 -17.31
N GLU A 105 2.29 -46.39 -16.20
CA GLU A 105 1.17 -46.24 -15.25
C GLU A 105 1.10 -44.80 -14.69
N GLY A 106 0.29 -43.96 -15.33
CA GLY A 106 0.04 -42.61 -14.83
C GLY A 106 -0.65 -42.62 -13.47
N LEU A 107 -0.02 -42.07 -12.42
CA LEU A 107 -0.66 -41.65 -11.16
C LEU A 107 0.34 -40.90 -10.22
N PRO A 108 -0.07 -40.40 -9.03
CA PRO A 108 -0.67 -39.11 -8.67
C PRO A 108 0.32 -38.10 -8.02
N ASN A 109 -0.14 -36.86 -7.83
CA ASN A 109 0.63 -35.67 -7.38
C ASN A 109 1.48 -35.80 -6.10
N SER A 110 1.26 -36.79 -5.24
CA SER A 110 2.01 -36.89 -3.96
C SER A 110 3.43 -37.46 -4.09
N LYS A 111 3.88 -37.86 -5.28
CA LYS A 111 5.28 -38.27 -5.53
C LYS A 111 6.14 -37.22 -6.23
N ILE A 112 5.56 -36.11 -6.69
CA ILE A 112 6.31 -34.99 -7.27
C ILE A 112 7.01 -34.17 -6.18
N GLU A 113 6.41 -34.07 -4.99
CA GLU A 113 6.97 -33.31 -3.86
C GLU A 113 8.21 -33.96 -3.24
N ASN A 114 8.32 -35.29 -3.27
CA ASN A 114 9.52 -35.98 -2.77
C ASN A 114 10.68 -36.01 -3.78
N ALA A 115 10.44 -35.76 -5.07
CA ALA A 115 11.51 -35.65 -6.07
C ALA A 115 12.14 -34.24 -6.10
N ALA A 116 11.44 -33.21 -5.60
CA ALA A 116 11.98 -31.85 -5.50
C ALA A 116 12.91 -31.66 -4.29
N SER A 117 12.75 -32.45 -3.22
CA SER A 117 13.58 -32.31 -2.01
C SER A 117 15.00 -32.88 -2.14
N ASP A 118 15.25 -33.78 -3.10
CA ASP A 118 16.55 -34.45 -3.32
C ASP A 118 17.40 -33.89 -4.48
N VAL A 119 16.99 -32.74 -5.05
CA VAL A 119 17.70 -32.06 -6.16
C VAL A 119 18.63 -30.92 -5.67
N LYS A 120 18.62 -30.56 -4.38
CA LYS A 120 19.41 -29.44 -3.84
C LYS A 120 20.91 -29.74 -3.59
N SER A 121 21.50 -30.72 -4.26
CA SER A 121 22.95 -30.98 -4.19
C SER A 121 23.43 -31.72 -5.44
N PRO A 122 24.15 -31.01 -6.34
CA PRO A 122 25.60 -30.99 -6.16
C PRO A 122 26.30 -29.68 -6.61
N LEU A 123 26.89 -28.96 -5.65
CA LEU A 123 28.23 -28.34 -5.67
C LEU A 123 28.77 -27.45 -6.82
N ASP A 124 28.15 -27.24 -7.98
CA ASP A 124 28.87 -26.59 -9.11
C ASP A 124 28.03 -25.67 -10.02
N SER A 125 27.39 -24.64 -9.46
CA SER A 125 27.29 -23.37 -10.22
C SER A 125 28.63 -22.63 -10.09
N ILE A 126 29.68 -23.12 -10.75
CA ILE A 126 30.90 -22.30 -10.88
C ILE A 126 30.56 -21.15 -11.82
N LEU A 127 30.31 -19.98 -11.23
CA LEU A 127 30.17 -18.70 -11.91
C LEU A 127 31.20 -18.56 -13.03
N SER A 128 30.75 -18.16 -14.21
CA SER A 128 31.66 -17.62 -15.21
C SER A 128 32.37 -16.38 -14.65
N ALA A 129 33.54 -16.05 -15.20
CA ALA A 129 34.26 -14.85 -14.78
C ALA A 129 33.44 -13.57 -14.98
N ASP A 130 32.55 -13.55 -15.99
CA ASP A 130 31.72 -12.40 -16.31
C ASP A 130 30.51 -12.30 -15.37
N GLU A 131 29.87 -13.41 -15.01
CA GLU A 131 28.79 -13.40 -14.01
C GLU A 131 29.29 -12.98 -12.64
N ALA A 132 30.45 -13.50 -12.20
CA ALA A 132 31.01 -13.12 -10.91
C ALA A 132 31.41 -11.63 -10.86
N ARG A 133 31.92 -11.08 -11.97
CA ARG A 133 32.22 -9.65 -12.09
C ARG A 133 30.96 -8.80 -12.14
N ARG A 134 29.93 -9.21 -12.88
CA ARG A 134 28.65 -8.50 -12.95
C ARG A 134 27.96 -8.47 -11.59
N LEU A 135 27.95 -9.60 -10.88
CA LEU A 135 27.45 -9.65 -9.51
C LEU A 135 28.27 -8.71 -8.63
N PHE A 136 29.60 -8.84 -8.62
CA PHE A 136 30.44 -7.99 -7.78
C PHE A 136 30.27 -6.49 -8.05
N HIS A 137 30.21 -6.07 -9.33
CA HIS A 137 29.95 -4.67 -9.69
C HIS A 137 28.55 -4.22 -9.30
N SER A 138 27.53 -5.06 -9.51
CA SER A 138 26.18 -4.78 -9.01
C SER A 138 26.22 -4.56 -7.49
N PHE A 139 26.83 -5.46 -6.73
CA PHE A 139 26.97 -5.32 -5.28
C PHE A 139 27.70 -4.03 -4.87
N GLN A 140 28.75 -3.63 -5.60
CA GLN A 140 29.49 -2.41 -5.31
C GLN A 140 28.63 -1.14 -5.46
N ASP A 141 27.61 -1.17 -6.32
CA ASP A 141 26.65 -0.07 -6.49
C ASP A 141 25.68 0.06 -5.31
N TRP A 142 25.43 -1.02 -4.57
CA TRP A 142 24.44 -1.08 -3.48
C TRP A 142 25.06 -1.14 -2.07
N PHE A 143 26.30 -1.61 -1.94
CA PHE A 143 26.93 -1.98 -0.66
C PHE A 143 28.38 -1.52 -0.55
N ASP A 144 28.94 -1.47 0.67
CA ASP A 144 30.29 -0.94 0.90
C ASP A 144 31.44 -1.87 0.58
N GLU A 145 32.65 -1.30 0.44
CA GLU A 145 33.90 -2.06 0.45
C GLU A 145 34.04 -2.91 1.72
N GLN A 146 33.60 -2.46 2.90
CA GLN A 146 33.67 -3.26 4.14
C GLN A 146 32.73 -4.49 4.13
N ASP A 147 31.51 -4.34 3.60
CA ASP A 147 30.58 -5.46 3.38
C ASP A 147 31.12 -6.41 2.31
N LEU A 148 31.91 -5.90 1.36
CA LEU A 148 32.59 -6.64 0.29
C LEU A 148 33.97 -7.20 0.68
N ASP A 149 34.59 -6.73 1.75
CA ASP A 149 35.81 -7.31 2.35
C ASP A 149 35.48 -8.65 3.01
N SER A 150 34.24 -8.74 3.51
CA SER A 150 33.23 -9.65 2.95
C SER A 150 33.67 -10.89 2.16
N ILE A 151 34.15 -10.65 0.96
CA ILE A 151 33.99 -11.56 -0.16
C ILE A 151 35.15 -11.31 -1.13
N SER A 152 36.18 -12.15 -1.05
CA SER A 152 37.31 -12.07 -1.98
C SER A 152 37.07 -12.90 -3.24
N LEU A 153 37.26 -12.30 -4.41
CA LEU A 153 37.12 -12.95 -5.70
C LEU A 153 38.43 -13.66 -6.09
N ARG A 154 38.47 -15.00 -5.97
CA ARG A 154 39.63 -15.81 -6.33
C ARG A 154 39.45 -16.48 -7.68
N ARG A 155 40.49 -16.41 -8.50
CA ARG A 155 40.57 -17.16 -9.76
C ARG A 155 41.04 -18.57 -9.47
N CYS A 156 40.27 -19.57 -9.88
CA CYS A 156 40.72 -20.96 -9.85
C CYS A 156 41.93 -21.13 -10.77
N SER A 157 43.05 -21.63 -10.24
CA SER A 157 44.28 -21.87 -11.00
C SER A 157 44.12 -22.95 -12.07
N VAL A 158 43.12 -23.84 -11.92
CA VAL A 158 42.87 -24.97 -12.83
C VAL A 158 41.85 -24.60 -13.92
N CYS A 159 40.64 -24.17 -13.55
CA CYS A 159 39.57 -23.90 -14.52
C CYS A 159 39.43 -22.42 -14.92
N ARG A 160 40.28 -21.52 -14.38
CA ARG A 160 40.30 -20.07 -14.64
C ARG A 160 39.01 -19.30 -14.32
N LYS A 161 37.95 -19.96 -13.84
CA LYS A 161 36.70 -19.35 -13.35
C LYS A 161 36.91 -18.63 -12.03
N MET A 162 36.03 -17.68 -11.73
CA MET A 162 36.07 -16.83 -10.55
C MET A 162 35.18 -17.40 -9.44
N ARG A 163 35.61 -17.29 -8.17
CA ARG A 163 34.85 -17.74 -6.99
C ARG A 163 34.86 -16.66 -5.90
N LEU A 164 33.71 -16.45 -5.27
CA LEU A 164 33.57 -15.63 -4.07
C LEU A 164 34.13 -16.39 -2.85
N THR A 165 34.89 -15.75 -1.98
CA THR A 165 35.49 -16.38 -0.80
C THR A 165 35.54 -15.44 0.43
N LYS A 166 34.79 -15.77 1.49
CA LYS A 166 35.19 -15.54 2.90
C LYS A 166 35.46 -16.88 3.61
N VAL A 167 35.98 -16.83 4.83
CA VAL A 167 36.78 -17.88 5.50
C VAL A 167 35.98 -19.13 5.93
N GLN A 168 36.64 -20.31 5.81
CA GLN A 168 36.44 -21.63 6.47
C GLN A 168 35.12 -22.44 6.38
N ASP A 169 34.46 -22.53 5.23
CA ASP A 169 33.80 -23.79 4.79
C ASP A 169 33.45 -23.71 3.29
N ALA A 170 33.08 -24.83 2.66
CA ALA A 170 32.45 -24.83 1.34
C ALA A 170 30.98 -24.37 1.42
N ASP A 171 30.28 -24.75 2.49
CA ASP A 171 28.86 -24.46 2.70
C ASP A 171 28.58 -22.98 2.98
N GLU A 172 29.48 -22.30 3.68
CA GLU A 172 29.39 -20.85 3.95
C GLU A 172 29.54 -20.00 2.67
N LYS A 173 30.34 -20.47 1.71
CA LYS A 173 30.52 -19.77 0.42
C LYS A 173 29.30 -19.90 -0.50
N LEU A 174 28.64 -21.05 -0.50
CA LEU A 174 27.39 -21.28 -1.22
C LEU A 174 26.29 -20.37 -0.67
N ARG A 175 26.18 -20.28 0.65
CA ARG A 175 25.26 -19.39 1.36
C ARG A 175 25.42 -17.92 0.94
N ILE A 176 26.64 -17.37 1.04
CA ILE A 176 26.93 -15.98 0.66
C ILE A 176 26.51 -15.71 -0.79
N TYR A 177 26.77 -16.65 -1.69
CA TYR A 177 26.42 -16.53 -3.10
C TYR A 177 24.89 -16.53 -3.34
N ASP A 178 24.17 -17.46 -2.71
CA ASP A 178 22.71 -17.56 -2.86
C ASP A 178 22.02 -16.31 -2.30
N THR A 179 22.45 -15.81 -1.13
CA THR A 179 21.98 -14.53 -0.58
C THR A 179 22.24 -13.39 -1.55
N ALA A 180 23.44 -13.36 -2.14
CA ALA A 180 23.81 -12.31 -3.06
C ALA A 180 22.94 -12.30 -4.33
N GLN A 181 22.68 -13.47 -4.92
CA GLN A 181 21.79 -13.56 -6.07
C GLN A 181 20.35 -13.16 -5.73
N HIS A 182 19.86 -13.61 -4.57
CA HIS A 182 18.51 -13.29 -4.12
C HIS A 182 18.32 -11.78 -3.92
N LEU A 183 19.25 -11.11 -3.25
CA LEU A 183 19.18 -9.66 -3.02
C LEU A 183 19.22 -8.87 -4.33
N VAL A 184 20.09 -9.25 -5.27
CA VAL A 184 20.11 -8.62 -6.60
C VAL A 184 18.78 -8.80 -7.30
N SER A 185 18.20 -10.00 -7.26
CA SER A 185 16.89 -10.27 -7.84
C SER A 185 15.83 -9.34 -7.24
N VAL A 186 15.73 -9.26 -5.90
CA VAL A 186 14.79 -8.39 -5.17
C VAL A 186 14.97 -6.92 -5.57
N LEU A 187 16.20 -6.41 -5.58
CA LEU A 187 16.48 -5.02 -5.91
C LEU A 187 16.18 -4.70 -7.38
N THR A 188 16.38 -5.65 -8.29
CA THR A 188 16.06 -5.47 -9.71
C THR A 188 14.57 -5.57 -10.03
N SER A 189 13.78 -6.25 -9.18
CA SER A 189 12.32 -6.35 -9.31
C SER A 189 11.56 -5.18 -8.69
N LEU A 190 12.24 -4.26 -7.98
CA LEU A 190 11.62 -3.07 -7.43
C LEU A 190 11.09 -2.14 -8.53
N ASP A 191 9.86 -1.63 -8.32
CA ASP A 191 9.21 -0.67 -9.22
C ASP A 191 8.74 0.57 -8.44
N PRO A 192 9.22 1.79 -8.78
CA PRO A 192 10.23 2.08 -9.80
C PRO A 192 11.62 1.59 -9.38
N GLN A 193 12.45 1.23 -10.38
CA GLN A 193 13.83 0.85 -10.10
C GLN A 193 14.62 2.01 -9.46
N PRO A 194 15.38 1.77 -8.37
CA PRO A 194 16.15 2.82 -7.72
C PRO A 194 17.19 3.44 -8.65
N THR A 195 17.24 4.78 -8.66
CA THR A 195 18.27 5.54 -9.38
C THR A 195 19.66 5.28 -8.80
N LEU A 196 20.71 5.55 -9.56
CA LEU A 196 22.09 5.38 -9.07
C LEU A 196 22.34 6.18 -7.78
N GLU A 197 21.79 7.39 -7.70
CA GLU A 197 21.89 8.25 -6.52
C GLU A 197 21.15 7.64 -5.31
N ALA A 198 19.94 7.13 -5.50
CA ALA A 198 19.19 6.46 -4.44
C ALA A 198 19.93 5.22 -3.90
N ARG A 199 20.63 4.46 -4.77
CA ARG A 199 21.47 3.33 -4.35
C ARG A 199 22.68 3.78 -3.52
N GLN A 200 23.32 4.87 -3.93
CA GLN A 200 24.44 5.44 -3.17
C GLN A 200 24.01 5.98 -1.81
N VAL A 201 22.81 6.58 -1.71
CA VAL A 201 22.23 7.01 -0.43
C VAL A 201 21.92 5.79 0.44
N ALA A 202 21.28 4.75 -0.13
CA ALA A 202 21.01 3.49 0.58
C ALA A 202 22.28 2.89 1.16
N LYS A 203 23.34 2.83 0.35
CA LYS A 203 24.67 2.36 0.75
C LYS A 203 25.20 3.13 1.96
N ARG A 204 25.24 4.47 1.91
CA ARG A 204 25.72 5.31 3.02
C ARG A 204 24.85 5.17 4.28
N LEU A 205 23.54 5.07 4.10
CA LEU A 205 22.59 4.91 5.21
C LEU A 205 22.79 3.55 5.90
N HIS A 206 22.83 2.45 5.14
CA HIS A 206 23.06 1.12 5.70
C HIS A 206 24.40 1.04 6.43
N GLN A 207 25.47 1.62 5.88
CA GLN A 207 26.76 1.71 6.57
C GLN A 207 26.66 2.45 7.90
N HIS A 208 25.96 3.59 7.91
CA HIS A 208 25.79 4.39 9.10
C HIS A 208 25.01 3.62 10.17
N LEU A 209 23.94 2.91 9.79
CA LEU A 209 23.15 2.06 10.68
C LEU A 209 23.97 0.86 11.21
N THR A 210 24.76 0.20 10.36
CA THR A 210 25.61 -0.93 10.74
C THR A 210 26.74 -0.51 11.68
N SER A 211 27.41 0.62 11.40
CA SER A 211 28.51 1.14 12.22
C SER A 211 28.06 1.55 13.62
N ASN A 212 26.79 1.96 13.76
CA ASN A 212 26.18 2.28 15.04
C ASN A 212 25.51 1.07 15.72
N GLY A 213 25.61 -0.13 15.14
CA GLY A 213 25.05 -1.37 15.71
C GLY A 213 23.53 -1.49 15.60
N ILE A 214 22.87 -0.66 14.79
CA ILE A 214 21.41 -0.74 14.58
C ILE A 214 21.07 -1.77 13.50
N MET A 215 21.95 -1.99 12.53
CA MET A 215 21.75 -2.94 11.45
C MET A 215 22.78 -4.08 11.54
N LYS A 216 22.37 -5.33 11.29
CA LYS A 216 23.29 -6.46 11.15
C LYS A 216 24.01 -6.38 9.80
N PRO A 217 25.30 -6.77 9.73
CA PRO A 217 25.98 -6.92 8.45
C PRO A 217 25.24 -7.93 7.57
N LEU A 218 25.11 -7.60 6.28
CA LEU A 218 24.33 -8.36 5.29
C LEU A 218 24.73 -9.84 5.22
N PHE A 219 26.03 -10.12 5.40
CA PHE A 219 26.62 -11.45 5.23
C PHE A 219 26.82 -12.22 6.55
N ASP A 220 26.44 -11.63 7.68
CA ASP A 220 26.48 -12.30 9.00
C ASP A 220 25.14 -13.02 9.32
N LEU A 221 24.17 -12.99 8.40
CA LEU A 221 22.88 -13.66 8.56
C LEU A 221 22.98 -15.18 8.37
N ALA A 222 22.39 -15.94 9.30
CA ALA A 222 22.07 -17.35 9.09
C ALA A 222 20.83 -17.46 8.18
N ILE A 223 21.04 -17.80 6.91
CA ILE A 223 20.02 -17.86 5.84
C ILE A 223 18.79 -18.74 6.17
N SER A 224 18.84 -19.61 7.19
CA SER A 224 17.66 -20.33 7.69
C SER A 224 16.49 -19.42 8.07
N GLU A 225 16.74 -18.15 8.40
CA GLU A 225 15.70 -17.15 8.72
C GLU A 225 15.02 -16.53 7.49
N LEU A 226 15.58 -16.69 6.27
CA LEU A 226 15.00 -16.18 5.01
C LEU A 226 14.14 -17.23 4.29
N HIS A 227 14.39 -18.53 4.53
CA HIS A 227 13.67 -19.63 3.86
C HIS A 227 12.28 -19.93 4.44
N THR A 228 11.95 -19.44 5.65
CA THR A 228 10.61 -19.59 6.25
C THR A 228 9.52 -18.76 5.56
N LEU A 229 9.85 -17.98 4.53
CA LEU A 229 8.92 -17.19 3.72
C LEU A 229 8.29 -17.97 2.55
N GLU A 230 8.69 -19.23 2.30
CA GLU A 230 8.17 -20.04 1.18
C GLU A 230 6.82 -20.73 1.47
N GLU A 231 6.39 -20.83 2.74
CA GLU A 231 5.10 -21.43 3.10
C GLU A 231 4.05 -20.37 3.49
N GLY A 232 3.68 -19.52 2.54
CA GLY A 232 2.58 -18.58 2.73
C GLY A 232 2.27 -17.77 1.47
N VAL A 233 1.14 -18.09 0.84
CA VAL A 233 0.35 -17.33 -0.17
C VAL A 233 1.06 -16.16 -0.89
N PRO A 234 1.17 -16.18 -2.23
CA PRO A 234 1.95 -15.23 -3.01
C PRO A 234 1.19 -13.90 -3.25
N HIS A 235 1.03 -13.08 -2.21
CA HIS A 235 0.59 -11.69 -2.40
C HIS A 235 1.41 -10.59 -1.71
N ASP A 236 2.43 -10.86 -0.88
CA ASP A 236 3.15 -9.71 -0.27
C ASP A 236 4.62 -9.92 0.14
N VAL A 237 5.31 -10.91 -0.46
CA VAL A 237 6.71 -11.27 -0.07
C VAL A 237 7.73 -10.17 -0.42
N ASN A 238 7.37 -9.20 -1.26
CA ASN A 238 8.25 -8.06 -1.60
C ASN A 238 8.38 -7.03 -0.47
N SER A 239 7.41 -6.95 0.45
CA SER A 239 7.36 -5.94 1.53
C SER A 239 8.30 -6.26 2.71
N SER A 240 8.58 -7.54 2.92
CA SER A 240 9.23 -7.97 4.16
C SER A 240 10.73 -7.72 4.18
N LEU A 241 11.46 -7.81 3.06
CA LEU A 241 12.92 -7.74 3.04
C LEU A 241 13.48 -6.34 2.79
N VAL A 242 12.85 -5.59 1.89
CA VAL A 242 13.30 -4.27 1.43
C VAL A 242 12.10 -3.35 1.30
N GLN A 243 12.15 -2.19 1.95
CA GLN A 243 11.14 -1.15 1.75
C GLN A 243 11.74 0.02 0.98
N LEU A 244 11.03 0.49 -0.05
CA LEU A 244 11.36 1.73 -0.76
C LEU A 244 10.80 2.91 0.02
N LEU A 245 11.69 3.72 0.58
CA LEU A 245 11.32 4.83 1.45
C LEU A 245 11.80 6.15 0.88
N GLU A 246 10.98 7.18 1.05
CA GLU A 246 11.25 8.53 0.54
C GLU A 246 12.14 9.29 1.53
N LEU A 247 13.34 9.65 1.06
CA LEU A 247 14.30 10.48 1.77
C LEU A 247 14.41 11.84 1.07
N ASN A 248 14.51 12.90 1.86
CA ASN A 248 14.74 14.25 1.33
C ASN A 248 16.22 14.36 0.93
N GLY A 249 16.49 14.42 -0.37
CA GLY A 249 17.81 14.75 -0.92
C GLY A 249 18.10 16.25 -0.87
N THR A 250 19.26 16.66 -1.41
CA THR A 250 19.64 18.10 -1.47
C THR A 250 18.76 18.90 -2.43
N ASP A 251 18.23 18.26 -3.48
CA ASP A 251 17.45 18.92 -4.54
C ASP A 251 16.14 18.19 -4.91
N GLU A 252 15.99 16.89 -4.61
CA GLU A 252 14.79 16.08 -4.92
C GLU A 252 14.51 15.01 -3.83
N VAL A 253 13.28 14.47 -3.82
CA VAL A 253 12.90 13.33 -2.96
C VAL A 253 13.35 12.02 -3.62
N LEU A 254 14.22 11.26 -2.94
CA LEU A 254 14.78 10.01 -3.43
C LEU A 254 14.06 8.81 -2.83
N ARG A 255 13.72 7.81 -3.66
CA ARG A 255 13.19 6.51 -3.20
C ARG A 255 14.31 5.54 -2.91
N VAL A 256 14.70 5.47 -1.65
CA VAL A 256 15.85 4.72 -1.15
C VAL A 256 15.39 3.36 -0.60
N PRO A 257 15.93 2.24 -1.08
CA PRO A 257 15.62 0.92 -0.55
C PRO A 257 16.34 0.69 0.78
N ILE A 258 15.59 0.28 1.80
CA ILE A 258 16.07 -0.01 3.14
C ILE A 258 15.77 -1.47 3.51
N PHE A 259 16.79 -2.22 3.95
CA PHE A 259 16.64 -3.60 4.39
C PHE A 259 16.13 -3.69 5.82
N THR A 260 14.81 -3.59 6.01
CA THR A 260 14.18 -3.51 7.34
C THR A 260 14.38 -4.78 8.19
N GLN A 261 14.64 -5.94 7.59
CA GLN A 261 14.96 -7.19 8.33
C GLN A 261 16.36 -7.21 8.94
N LEU A 262 17.28 -6.39 8.42
CA LEU A 262 18.62 -6.29 8.98
C LEU A 262 18.65 -5.44 10.24
N LEU A 263 17.59 -4.67 10.52
CA LEU A 263 17.50 -3.89 11.74
C LEU A 263 17.49 -4.83 12.96
N GLN A 264 18.39 -4.57 13.90
CA GLN A 264 18.51 -5.36 15.11
C GLN A 264 17.33 -5.10 16.04
N ARG A 265 16.64 -6.19 16.39
CA ARG A 265 15.46 -6.17 17.25
C ARG A 265 15.78 -6.70 18.63
N GLU A 266 15.00 -6.30 19.62
CA GLU A 266 15.07 -6.83 20.98
C GLU A 266 14.77 -8.33 21.02
N GLN A 267 15.27 -9.02 22.05
CA GLN A 267 15.00 -10.44 22.27
C GLN A 267 13.65 -10.70 22.93
N SER A 268 13.14 -9.73 23.70
CA SER A 268 11.83 -9.77 24.32
C SER A 268 10.82 -9.02 23.45
N PRO A 269 9.73 -9.66 22.99
CA PRO A 269 8.70 -8.97 22.26
C PRO A 269 7.85 -8.10 23.19
N VAL A 270 7.34 -7.00 22.63
CA VAL A 270 6.27 -6.20 23.23
C VAL A 270 4.95 -6.64 22.61
N GLU A 271 3.96 -7.01 23.43
CA GLU A 271 2.65 -7.40 22.93
C GLU A 271 1.85 -6.17 22.49
N CYS A 272 1.36 -6.19 21.25
CA CYS A 272 0.43 -5.19 20.77
C CYS A 272 -0.94 -5.39 21.44
N TYR A 273 -1.49 -4.40 22.14
CA TYR A 273 -2.80 -4.59 22.81
C TYR A 273 -3.99 -4.69 21.83
N ILE A 274 -3.82 -4.32 20.56
CA ILE A 274 -4.87 -4.37 19.53
C ILE A 274 -4.93 -5.76 18.87
N CYS A 275 -3.82 -6.22 18.28
CA CYS A 275 -3.77 -7.52 17.61
C CYS A 275 -3.30 -8.68 18.50
N THR A 276 -2.78 -8.41 19.70
CA THR A 276 -2.21 -9.39 20.64
C THR A 276 -0.99 -10.15 20.11
N GLU A 277 -0.44 -9.74 18.97
CA GLU A 277 0.76 -10.35 18.40
C GLU A 277 2.04 -9.82 19.08
N PRO A 278 3.07 -10.68 19.22
CA PRO A 278 4.38 -10.29 19.74
C PRO A 278 5.14 -9.46 18.70
N VAL A 279 5.45 -8.21 19.03
CA VAL A 279 6.18 -7.30 18.16
C VAL A 279 7.55 -7.01 18.74
N TYR A 280 8.59 -7.35 17.96
CA TYR A 280 9.98 -7.13 18.35
C TYR A 280 10.41 -5.73 17.91
N ASP A 281 10.60 -4.83 18.87
CA ASP A 281 11.06 -3.45 18.65
C ASP A 281 12.57 -3.40 18.38
N LEU A 282 13.09 -2.24 17.93
CA LEU A 282 14.54 -2.02 17.84
C LEU A 282 15.18 -2.10 19.23
N ILE A 283 16.45 -2.51 19.31
CA ILE A 283 17.19 -2.56 20.58
C ILE A 283 17.08 -1.21 21.31
N GLY A 284 16.71 -1.19 22.61
CA GLY A 284 16.49 0.05 23.37
C GLY A 284 17.63 1.08 23.35
N GLU A 285 18.90 0.65 23.27
CA GLU A 285 20.02 1.58 23.07
C GLU A 285 20.02 2.24 21.67
N ALA A 286 19.59 1.51 20.65
CA ALA A 286 19.42 2.03 19.28
C ALA A 286 18.26 3.02 19.21
N LEU A 287 17.13 2.76 19.87
CA LEU A 287 16.00 3.69 19.98
C LEU A 287 16.40 5.02 20.61
N SER A 288 17.18 4.99 21.69
CA SER A 288 17.63 6.20 22.38
C SER A 288 18.51 7.12 21.53
N LYS A 289 19.22 6.55 20.54
CA LYS A 289 20.10 7.26 19.62
C LYS A 289 19.50 7.42 18.22
N TRP A 290 18.32 6.85 17.97
CA TRP A 290 17.70 6.75 16.65
C TRP A 290 17.55 8.11 15.98
N ASP A 291 16.97 9.08 16.68
CA ASP A 291 16.76 10.42 16.12
C ASP A 291 18.09 11.15 15.86
N THR A 292 19.12 10.90 16.67
CA THR A 292 20.48 11.46 16.46
C THR A 292 21.16 10.83 15.25
N ILE A 293 21.06 9.51 15.09
CA ILE A 293 21.70 8.75 14.02
C ILE A 293 21.00 9.01 12.68
N CYS A 294 19.68 9.15 12.69
CA CYS A 294 18.89 9.48 11.51
C CYS A 294 18.87 10.99 11.19
N SER A 295 19.46 11.85 12.03
CA SER A 295 19.43 13.31 11.82
C SER A 295 20.14 13.77 10.55
N ASP A 296 21.13 12.99 10.09
CA ASP A 296 21.85 13.23 8.83
C ASP A 296 21.00 12.91 7.59
N TYR A 297 19.84 12.27 7.76
CA TYR A 297 18.95 11.82 6.70
C TYR A 297 17.53 12.28 6.97
N ASP A 298 17.16 13.42 6.38
CA ASP A 298 15.83 13.98 6.55
C ASP A 298 14.75 13.18 5.80
N GLY A 299 13.56 13.14 6.37
CA GLY A 299 12.42 12.42 5.82
C GLY A 299 11.64 11.57 6.82
N ASP A 300 10.44 11.18 6.39
CA ASP A 300 9.48 10.41 7.20
C ASP A 300 9.86 8.93 7.36
N TRP A 301 10.84 8.46 6.58
CA TRP A 301 11.33 7.08 6.58
C TRP A 301 11.70 6.58 7.98
N LYS A 302 12.30 7.44 8.81
CA LYS A 302 12.76 7.10 10.17
C LYS A 302 11.62 6.68 11.09
N TRP A 303 10.39 7.05 10.76
CA TRP A 303 9.19 6.65 11.50
C TRP A 303 8.49 5.45 10.87
N LYS A 304 8.55 5.33 9.53
CA LYS A 304 7.90 4.24 8.79
C LYS A 304 8.55 2.87 9.00
N VAL A 305 9.86 2.84 9.24
CA VAL A 305 10.59 1.59 9.52
C VAL A 305 10.34 1.02 10.91
N LEU A 306 9.74 1.80 11.81
CA LEU A 306 9.55 1.41 13.19
C LEU A 306 8.26 0.59 13.37
N PRO A 307 8.32 -0.51 14.13
CA PRO A 307 7.16 -1.36 14.35
C PRO A 307 6.10 -0.72 15.26
N PHE A 308 6.48 0.30 16.03
CA PHE A 308 5.58 1.11 16.85
C PHE A 308 5.62 2.59 16.39
N PRO A 309 4.48 3.31 16.43
CA PRO A 309 4.41 4.66 15.91
C PRO A 309 4.93 5.69 16.94
N LEU A 310 6.25 5.74 17.13
CA LEU A 310 6.91 6.61 18.13
C LEU A 310 6.67 8.11 17.92
N LYS A 311 6.47 8.57 16.66
CA LYS A 311 6.13 9.98 16.38
C LYS A 311 4.81 10.36 17.07
N LEU A 312 3.89 9.40 17.19
CA LEU A 312 2.62 9.58 17.89
C LEU A 312 2.83 9.70 19.41
N GLU A 313 3.74 8.90 19.97
CA GLU A 313 4.08 8.94 21.40
C GLU A 313 4.63 10.30 21.81
N GLN A 314 5.42 10.96 20.96
CA GLN A 314 5.94 12.32 21.23
C GLN A 314 4.84 13.38 21.44
N ARG A 315 3.65 13.16 20.89
CA ARG A 315 2.49 14.08 20.97
C ARG A 315 1.38 13.55 21.88
N CYS A 316 1.52 12.35 22.42
CA CYS A 316 0.58 11.73 23.36
C CYS A 316 1.13 11.78 24.79
N SER A 317 0.23 11.83 25.78
CA SER A 317 0.61 11.78 27.21
C SER A 317 0.69 10.36 27.77
N HIS A 318 0.67 9.35 26.91
CA HIS A 318 0.65 7.93 27.25
C HIS A 318 1.67 7.20 26.36
N THR A 319 2.09 6.03 26.82
CA THR A 319 2.92 5.12 26.05
C THR A 319 2.09 4.46 24.95
N VAL A 320 2.66 4.30 23.76
CA VAL A 320 1.97 3.66 22.64
C VAL A 320 2.21 2.15 22.69
N GLY A 321 1.17 1.39 23.04
CA GLY A 321 1.23 -0.09 23.14
C GLY A 321 0.65 -0.84 21.93
N PHE A 322 0.56 -0.20 20.77
CA PHE A 322 0.00 -0.80 19.55
C PHE A 322 0.94 -0.64 18.36
N CYS A 323 0.99 -1.63 17.49
CA CYS A 323 1.89 -1.61 16.33
C CYS A 323 1.41 -0.67 15.22
N THR A 324 2.35 -0.26 14.36
CA THR A 324 2.11 0.60 13.20
C THR A 324 1.06 0.00 12.26
N GLU A 325 1.08 -1.32 12.05
CA GLU A 325 0.10 -2.01 11.20
C GLU A 325 -1.33 -1.92 11.76
N CYS A 326 -1.50 -2.01 13.08
CA CYS A 326 -2.80 -1.82 13.70
C CYS A 326 -3.30 -0.37 13.56
N LEU A 327 -2.40 0.61 13.60
CA LEU A 327 -2.74 2.01 13.35
C LEU A 327 -3.17 2.23 11.90
N GLU A 328 -2.44 1.68 10.93
CA GLU A 328 -2.78 1.70 9.50
C GLU A 328 -4.21 1.17 9.26
N ASN A 329 -4.46 -0.04 9.75
CA ASN A 329 -5.75 -0.71 9.61
C ASN A 329 -6.87 0.05 10.33
N TYR A 330 -6.59 0.67 11.48
CA TYR A 330 -7.55 1.53 12.18
C TYR A 330 -7.93 2.75 11.34
N ILE A 331 -6.95 3.46 10.77
CA ILE A 331 -7.21 4.65 9.93
C ILE A 331 -8.07 4.25 8.72
N GLU A 332 -7.72 3.16 8.04
CA GLU A 332 -8.48 2.65 6.90
C GLU A 332 -9.92 2.29 7.28
N ALA A 333 -10.10 1.51 8.34
CA ALA A 333 -11.42 1.12 8.81
C ALA A 333 -12.30 2.32 9.20
N GLN A 334 -11.73 3.35 9.85
CA GLN A 334 -12.46 4.56 10.19
C GLN A 334 -12.94 5.32 8.96
N LEU A 335 -12.10 5.44 7.93
CA LEU A 335 -12.46 6.13 6.69
C LEU A 335 -13.46 5.34 5.85
N ASP A 336 -13.31 4.02 5.76
CA ASP A 336 -14.24 3.19 5.00
C ASP A 336 -15.61 3.07 5.69
N GLN A 337 -15.66 3.01 7.02
CA GLN A 337 -16.92 2.91 7.78
C GLN A 337 -17.70 4.23 7.79
N HIS A 338 -17.00 5.36 7.95
CA HIS A 338 -17.65 6.66 8.19
C HIS A 338 -17.54 7.62 6.99
N GLY A 339 -16.83 7.25 5.93
CA GLY A 339 -16.60 8.09 4.76
C GLY A 339 -15.96 9.42 5.16
N ARG A 340 -16.45 10.53 4.59
CA ARG A 340 -15.98 11.89 4.90
C ARG A 340 -16.03 12.24 6.40
N ALA A 341 -16.98 11.69 7.15
CA ALA A 341 -17.09 11.94 8.58
C ALA A 341 -15.94 11.29 9.37
N GLY A 342 -15.36 10.21 8.83
CA GLY A 342 -14.22 9.51 9.41
C GLY A 342 -13.02 10.43 9.63
N CYS A 343 -12.81 11.43 8.77
CA CYS A 343 -11.72 12.40 8.90
C CYS A 343 -11.70 13.15 10.25
N HIS A 344 -12.87 13.34 10.89
CA HIS A 344 -12.97 13.96 12.21
C HIS A 344 -12.90 12.98 13.37
N LEU A 345 -13.17 11.70 13.10
CA LEU A 345 -13.21 10.61 14.08
C LEU A 345 -11.87 9.90 14.26
N LEU A 346 -10.88 10.21 13.43
CA LEU A 346 -9.51 9.71 13.59
C LEU A 346 -8.88 10.24 14.88
N THR A 347 -8.96 9.42 15.93
CA THR A 347 -8.32 9.65 17.22
C THR A 347 -7.25 8.60 17.49
N CYS A 348 -6.43 8.84 18.52
CA CYS A 348 -5.51 7.82 19.00
C CYS A 348 -6.28 6.54 19.36
N PRO A 349 -5.82 5.35 18.94
CA PRO A 349 -6.43 4.07 19.30
C PRO A 349 -6.33 3.69 20.79
N SER A 350 -5.60 4.45 21.62
CA SER A 350 -5.49 4.18 23.05
C SER A 350 -6.75 4.60 23.80
N SER A 351 -7.23 3.71 24.67
CA SER A 351 -8.51 3.87 25.37
C SER A 351 -8.55 5.05 26.34
N ASP A 352 -7.38 5.48 26.80
CA ASP A 352 -7.14 6.64 27.66
C ASP A 352 -6.80 7.92 26.87
N CYS A 353 -6.78 7.86 25.52
CA CYS A 353 -6.39 8.96 24.66
C CYS A 353 -7.47 9.37 23.66
N GLY A 354 -8.09 10.53 23.91
CA GLY A 354 -9.04 11.16 22.97
C GLY A 354 -8.40 12.12 21.96
N ARG A 355 -7.06 12.11 21.81
CA ARG A 355 -6.36 13.06 20.93
C ARG A 355 -6.67 12.74 19.47
N ARG A 356 -6.95 13.77 18.68
CA ARG A 356 -7.14 13.64 17.23
C ARG A 356 -5.79 13.49 16.52
N LEU A 357 -5.78 12.64 15.49
CA LEU A 357 -4.64 12.51 14.59
C LEU A 357 -4.56 13.74 13.68
N GLU A 358 -3.37 14.30 13.54
CA GLU A 358 -3.09 15.43 12.66
C GLU A 358 -2.79 14.97 11.22
N TYR A 359 -2.89 15.89 10.26
CA TYR A 359 -2.72 15.58 8.84
C TYR A 359 -1.36 14.93 8.52
N ASP A 360 -0.28 15.41 9.16
CA ASP A 360 1.07 14.88 9.03
C ASP A 360 1.21 13.47 9.63
N GLU A 361 0.45 13.15 10.68
CA GLU A 361 0.41 11.82 11.29
C GLU A 361 -0.37 10.84 10.41
N VAL A 362 -1.52 11.26 9.88
CA VAL A 362 -2.32 10.44 8.95
C VAL A 362 -1.53 10.21 7.65
N LYS A 363 -0.85 11.23 7.12
CA LYS A 363 0.04 11.09 5.95
C LYS A 363 1.17 10.11 6.19
N LEU A 364 1.69 10.08 7.41
CA LEU A 364 2.81 9.21 7.77
C LEU A 364 2.39 7.75 7.89
N TYR A 365 1.27 7.50 8.58
CA TYR A 365 0.86 6.17 9.01
C TYR A 365 -0.27 5.58 8.19
N ALA A 366 -0.90 6.29 7.25
CA ALA A 366 -1.89 5.69 6.37
C ALA A 366 -1.21 5.10 5.12
N ARG A 367 -1.80 4.02 4.58
CA ARG A 367 -1.45 3.50 3.26
C ARG A 367 -1.72 4.55 2.19
N GLN A 368 -0.97 4.51 1.08
CA GLN A 368 -1.04 5.52 0.02
C GLN A 368 -2.47 5.72 -0.51
N GLU A 369 -3.21 4.64 -0.73
CA GLU A 369 -4.61 4.69 -1.20
C GLU A 369 -5.54 5.31 -0.16
N THR A 370 -5.41 4.88 1.10
CA THR A 370 -6.17 5.39 2.24
C THR A 370 -5.91 6.88 2.49
N PHE A 371 -4.65 7.31 2.40
CA PHE A 371 -4.29 8.72 2.51
C PHE A 371 -4.87 9.56 1.36
N SER A 372 -4.88 9.02 0.13
CA SER A 372 -5.46 9.71 -1.02
C SER A 372 -6.96 9.95 -0.82
N LYS A 373 -7.69 8.95 -0.31
CA LYS A 373 -9.10 9.12 0.11
C LYS A 373 -9.26 10.18 1.20
N TYR A 374 -8.39 10.15 2.22
CA TYR A 374 -8.41 11.11 3.32
C TYR A 374 -8.21 12.56 2.85
N ASP A 375 -7.21 12.79 1.98
CA ASP A 375 -6.91 14.11 1.42
C ASP A 375 -8.06 14.62 0.55
N GLU A 376 -8.63 13.75 -0.28
CA GLU A 376 -9.81 14.06 -1.08
C GLU A 376 -11.01 14.42 -0.19
N TYR A 377 -11.27 13.66 0.87
CA TYR A 377 -12.37 13.95 1.80
C TYR A 377 -12.21 15.29 2.50
N LEU A 378 -11.01 15.64 2.95
CA LEU A 378 -10.74 16.95 3.55
C LEU A 378 -10.93 18.09 2.53
N LYS A 379 -10.46 17.90 1.30
CA LYS A 379 -10.65 18.86 0.21
C LYS A 379 -12.14 19.08 -0.06
N LEU A 380 -12.91 18.00 -0.22
CA LEU A 380 -14.35 18.05 -0.45
C LEU A 380 -15.10 18.69 0.72
N GLU A 381 -14.68 18.41 1.95
CA GLU A 381 -15.24 19.06 3.15
C GLU A 381 -14.99 20.58 3.13
N ALA A 382 -13.78 21.01 2.80
CA ALA A 382 -13.44 22.43 2.68
C ALA A 382 -14.25 23.11 1.57
N LEU A 383 -14.40 22.48 0.41
CA LEU A 383 -15.22 22.98 -0.69
C LEU A 383 -16.69 23.06 -0.32
N SER A 384 -17.22 22.08 0.42
CA SER A 384 -18.62 22.07 0.86
C SER A 384 -19.02 23.22 1.77
N LYS A 385 -18.04 23.92 2.37
CA LYS A 385 -18.27 25.11 3.20
C LYS A 385 -18.40 26.39 2.37
N LEU A 386 -18.08 26.37 1.08
CA LEU A 386 -18.22 27.53 0.21
C LEU A 386 -19.70 27.79 -0.09
N PRO A 387 -20.18 29.04 0.04
CA PRO A 387 -21.58 29.39 -0.26
C PRO A 387 -21.98 29.06 -1.70
N SER A 388 -21.03 29.12 -2.64
CA SER A 388 -21.21 28.82 -4.07
C SER A 388 -21.19 27.33 -4.40
N PHE A 389 -20.82 26.45 -3.47
CA PHE A 389 -20.70 25.02 -3.74
C PHE A 389 -22.02 24.26 -3.55
N ARG A 390 -22.33 23.32 -4.44
CA ARG A 390 -23.46 22.40 -4.31
C ARG A 390 -23.08 20.97 -4.68
N TRP A 391 -23.60 20.01 -3.91
CA TRP A 391 -23.54 18.59 -4.23
C TRP A 391 -24.64 18.21 -5.22
N CYS A 392 -24.35 17.27 -6.11
CA CYS A 392 -25.38 16.62 -6.91
C CYS A 392 -26.33 15.82 -6.02
N LEU A 393 -27.64 15.93 -6.29
CA LEU A 393 -28.69 15.23 -5.55
C LEU A 393 -29.15 13.94 -6.25
N ALA A 394 -28.56 13.60 -7.41
CA ALA A 394 -28.88 12.37 -8.11
C ALA A 394 -28.42 11.14 -7.32
N GLU A 395 -29.23 10.08 -7.35
CA GLU A 395 -28.87 8.80 -6.76
C GLU A 395 -27.58 8.27 -7.44
N ASN A 396 -26.58 7.92 -6.62
CA ASN A 396 -25.26 7.45 -7.05
C ASN A 396 -24.36 8.49 -7.75
N CYS A 397 -24.69 9.79 -7.72
CA CYS A 397 -23.76 10.83 -8.16
C CYS A 397 -23.07 11.48 -6.96
N SER A 398 -21.76 11.30 -6.83
CA SER A 398 -20.93 11.93 -5.79
C SER A 398 -20.29 13.24 -6.24
N TYR A 399 -20.69 13.78 -7.39
CA TYR A 399 -20.17 15.03 -7.92
C TYR A 399 -20.59 16.24 -7.08
N GLY A 400 -19.71 17.24 -7.02
CA GLY A 400 -20.04 18.55 -6.48
C GLY A 400 -19.33 19.65 -7.25
N GLN A 401 -19.98 20.79 -7.37
CA GLN A 401 -19.56 21.86 -8.27
C GLN A 401 -19.75 23.24 -7.64
N ILE A 402 -18.94 24.21 -8.09
CA ILE A 402 -18.95 25.59 -7.62
C ILE A 402 -19.68 26.46 -8.64
N HIS A 403 -20.60 27.29 -8.16
CA HIS A 403 -21.34 28.26 -8.95
C HIS A 403 -20.95 29.68 -8.55
N ASP A 404 -19.96 30.27 -9.23
CA ASP A 404 -19.42 31.60 -8.91
C ASP A 404 -20.33 32.75 -9.38
N LEU A 405 -21.13 32.52 -10.42
CA LEU A 405 -22.09 33.49 -10.97
C LEU A 405 -23.46 32.82 -11.06
N ILE A 406 -24.30 33.06 -10.06
CA ILE A 406 -25.68 32.55 -10.06
C ILE A 406 -26.53 33.57 -10.84
N GLU A 407 -26.53 33.44 -12.17
CA GLU A 407 -27.46 34.21 -13.02
C GLU A 407 -28.88 33.63 -12.96
N SER A 408 -28.99 32.35 -12.60
CA SER A 408 -30.22 31.60 -12.43
C SER A 408 -30.04 30.58 -11.31
N ASN A 409 -31.09 30.37 -10.50
CA ASN A 409 -31.12 29.31 -9.50
C ASN A 409 -31.23 27.90 -10.10
N HIS A 410 -31.37 27.78 -11.43
CA HIS A 410 -31.32 26.52 -12.13
C HIS A 410 -29.86 26.07 -12.33
N VAL A 411 -29.49 24.93 -11.75
CA VAL A 411 -28.16 24.35 -11.89
C VAL A 411 -28.25 22.91 -12.36
N SER A 412 -27.42 22.56 -13.36
CA SER A 412 -27.28 21.20 -13.86
C SER A 412 -25.95 20.60 -13.39
N CYS A 413 -25.97 19.37 -12.89
CA CYS A 413 -24.74 18.64 -12.58
C CYS A 413 -23.91 18.42 -13.85
N GLU A 414 -22.64 18.82 -13.86
CA GLU A 414 -21.75 18.66 -15.03
C GLU A 414 -21.40 17.18 -15.31
N GLU A 415 -21.46 16.31 -14.30
CA GLU A 415 -21.14 14.88 -14.47
C GLU A 415 -22.34 14.07 -14.99
N CYS A 416 -23.54 14.25 -14.41
CA CYS A 416 -24.68 13.39 -14.70
C CYS A 416 -25.89 14.13 -15.33
N GLY A 417 -25.80 15.44 -15.52
CA GLY A 417 -26.86 16.25 -16.12
C GLY A 417 -28.11 16.44 -15.24
N TYR A 418 -28.06 16.07 -13.96
CA TYR A 418 -29.21 16.20 -13.06
C TYR A 418 -29.49 17.67 -12.73
N GLU A 419 -30.73 18.10 -12.96
CA GLU A 419 -31.19 19.48 -12.78
C GLU A 419 -31.72 19.73 -11.36
N MET A 420 -31.24 20.82 -10.75
CA MET A 420 -31.50 21.16 -9.36
C MET A 420 -31.75 22.66 -9.20
N CYS A 421 -32.42 23.01 -8.11
CA CYS A 421 -32.50 24.37 -7.61
C CYS A 421 -31.31 24.65 -6.67
N PHE A 422 -30.54 25.69 -6.97
CA PHE A 422 -29.39 26.13 -6.18
C PHE A 422 -29.78 26.65 -4.78
N GLU A 423 -30.90 27.37 -4.71
CA GLU A 423 -31.42 27.98 -3.47
C GLU A 423 -32.08 26.91 -2.58
N HIS A 424 -33.06 26.18 -3.13
CA HIS A 424 -33.86 25.20 -2.38
C HIS A 424 -33.18 23.84 -2.18
N GLN A 425 -32.09 23.57 -2.89
CA GLN A 425 -31.33 22.30 -2.80
C GLN A 425 -32.20 21.06 -3.00
N MET A 426 -33.00 21.08 -4.06
CA MET A 426 -33.89 19.99 -4.46
C MET A 426 -33.92 19.84 -5.98
N LYS A 427 -34.64 18.83 -6.47
CA LYS A 427 -34.91 18.67 -7.90
C LYS A 427 -35.49 19.97 -8.48
N TRP A 428 -35.03 20.37 -9.66
CA TRP A 428 -35.51 21.57 -10.33
C TRP A 428 -37.04 21.56 -10.49
N HIS A 429 -37.68 22.65 -10.03
CA HIS A 429 -39.14 22.82 -10.00
C HIS A 429 -39.65 23.44 -11.32
N ASN A 430 -39.40 22.74 -12.43
CA ASN A 430 -39.79 23.11 -13.80
C ASN A 430 -41.03 24.02 -13.86
N ASP A 431 -40.87 25.18 -14.51
CA ASP A 431 -41.89 26.22 -14.76
C ASP A 431 -42.23 27.19 -13.60
N LEU A 432 -41.55 27.09 -12.46
CA LEU A 432 -41.71 28.05 -11.34
C LEU A 432 -40.40 28.78 -11.05
N THR A 433 -40.49 30.08 -10.81
CA THR A 433 -39.42 30.81 -10.11
C THR A 433 -39.36 30.38 -8.64
N CYS A 434 -38.23 30.60 -7.97
CA CYS A 434 -38.11 30.25 -6.55
C CYS A 434 -39.17 30.95 -5.69
N GLU A 435 -39.48 32.22 -5.99
CA GLU A 435 -40.52 32.99 -5.28
C GLU A 435 -41.94 32.41 -5.50
N GLU A 436 -42.25 31.94 -6.71
CA GLU A 436 -43.53 31.29 -7.02
C GLU A 436 -43.62 29.92 -6.36
N PHE A 437 -42.51 29.18 -6.33
CA PHE A 437 -42.41 27.91 -5.62
C PHE A 437 -42.66 28.10 -4.11
N ASP A 438 -42.00 29.08 -3.49
CA ASP A 438 -42.20 29.44 -2.07
C ASP A 438 -43.64 29.89 -1.80
N SER A 439 -44.22 30.69 -2.70
CA SER A 439 -45.60 31.17 -2.59
C SER A 439 -46.62 30.03 -2.77
N MET A 440 -46.34 29.03 -3.60
CA MET A 440 -47.14 27.81 -3.71
C MET A 440 -46.94 26.89 -2.49
N GLU A 441 -45.75 26.85 -1.91
CA GLU A 441 -45.45 26.13 -0.68
C GLU A 441 -46.04 26.83 0.56
N GLU A 442 -46.30 28.13 0.55
CA GLU A 442 -47.04 28.82 1.62
C GLU A 442 -48.57 28.70 1.40
N ASN A 443 -49.06 28.95 0.19
CA ASN A 443 -50.51 29.00 -0.11
C ASN A 443 -51.15 27.62 -0.41
N GLY A 444 -50.34 26.59 -0.67
CA GLY A 444 -50.67 25.17 -0.69
C GLY A 444 -51.56 24.69 -1.85
N ASP A 445 -51.01 23.87 -2.75
CA ASP A 445 -51.81 22.92 -3.55
C ASP A 445 -52.47 21.90 -2.58
N PRO A 446 -53.80 21.73 -2.60
CA PRO A 446 -54.51 20.76 -1.76
C PRO A 446 -53.96 19.34 -1.83
N ARG A 447 -53.27 18.96 -2.91
CA ARG A 447 -52.70 17.62 -3.13
C ARG A 447 -51.42 17.35 -2.36
N PHE A 448 -50.69 18.38 -1.92
CA PHE A 448 -49.42 18.24 -1.21
C PHE A 448 -49.47 18.76 0.23
N ARG A 449 -50.60 19.34 0.66
CA ARG A 449 -50.82 19.78 2.04
C ARG A 449 -50.56 18.65 3.05
N GLU A 450 -51.06 17.44 2.78
CA GLU A 450 -50.87 16.30 3.67
C GLU A 450 -49.40 15.89 3.77
N THR A 451 -48.66 15.91 2.66
CA THR A 451 -47.22 15.63 2.63
C THR A 451 -46.44 16.71 3.38
N ARG A 452 -46.76 17.98 3.18
CA ARG A 452 -46.12 19.12 3.86
C ARG A 452 -46.41 19.13 5.35
N ASP A 453 -47.65 18.88 5.75
CA ASP A 453 -48.06 18.76 7.15
C ASP A 453 -47.38 17.55 7.81
N TRP A 454 -47.22 16.44 7.09
CA TRP A 454 -46.47 15.28 7.57
C TRP A 454 -44.98 15.60 7.73
N VAL A 455 -44.34 16.25 6.75
CA VAL A 455 -42.93 16.67 6.82
C VAL A 455 -42.71 17.63 7.99
N ASN A 456 -43.55 18.66 8.14
CA ASN A 456 -43.47 19.61 9.25
C ASN A 456 -43.74 18.97 10.62
N ALA A 457 -44.62 17.96 10.68
CA ALA A 457 -44.94 17.27 11.93
C ALA A 457 -43.90 16.22 12.34
N ASN A 458 -43.15 15.65 11.38
CA ASN A 458 -42.27 14.50 11.63
C ASN A 458 -40.79 14.76 11.35
N THR A 459 -40.43 15.92 10.79
CA THR A 459 -39.04 16.29 10.50
C THR A 459 -38.67 17.63 11.12
N LYS A 460 -37.37 17.84 11.34
CA LYS A 460 -36.78 19.13 11.74
C LYS A 460 -35.53 19.36 10.91
N GLN A 461 -35.25 20.63 10.59
CA GLN A 461 -34.05 21.01 9.85
C GLN A 461 -32.79 20.85 10.72
N CYS A 462 -31.73 20.32 10.10
CA CYS A 462 -30.41 20.30 10.72
C CYS A 462 -29.92 21.73 10.98
N PRO A 463 -29.48 22.09 12.19
CA PRO A 463 -29.05 23.45 12.52
C PRO A 463 -27.76 23.88 11.80
N SER A 464 -27.01 22.95 11.20
CA SER A 464 -25.77 23.25 10.50
C SER A 464 -25.93 23.37 8.99
N CYS A 465 -26.73 22.50 8.34
CA CYS A 465 -26.86 22.46 6.88
C CYS A 465 -28.28 22.64 6.35
N GLY A 466 -29.28 22.78 7.22
CA GLY A 466 -30.67 23.03 6.83
C GLY A 466 -31.46 21.82 6.32
N VAL A 467 -30.83 20.66 6.09
CA VAL A 467 -31.53 19.48 5.57
C VAL A 467 -32.61 18.97 6.54
N ASN A 468 -33.78 18.60 6.02
CA ASN A 468 -34.84 17.97 6.80
C ASN A 468 -34.39 16.60 7.32
N THR A 469 -34.42 16.44 8.63
CA THR A 469 -34.04 15.21 9.33
C THR A 469 -35.28 14.63 10.00
N GLN A 470 -35.54 13.34 9.84
CA GLN A 470 -36.66 12.65 10.51
C GLN A 470 -36.23 12.04 11.84
N LYS A 471 -37.09 12.10 12.86
CA LYS A 471 -36.84 11.43 14.14
C LYS A 471 -36.97 9.92 14.01
N GLY A 472 -35.90 9.19 14.32
CA GLY A 472 -35.95 7.74 14.52
C GLY A 472 -36.48 7.33 15.90
N PRO A 473 -36.77 6.04 16.14
CA PRO A 473 -37.30 5.53 17.42
C PRO A 473 -36.29 5.61 18.59
N GLY A 474 -35.03 5.93 18.31
CA GLY A 474 -33.95 6.04 19.28
C GLY A 474 -34.04 7.26 20.19
N CYS A 475 -32.90 7.65 20.75
CA CYS A 475 -32.83 8.75 21.71
C CYS A 475 -32.99 10.15 21.07
N PHE A 476 -32.93 11.22 21.88
CA PHE A 476 -33.04 12.61 21.42
C PHE A 476 -31.70 13.25 21.03
N HIS A 477 -30.62 12.48 21.04
CA HIS A 477 -29.38 12.81 20.34
C HIS A 477 -29.53 12.41 18.87
N MET A 478 -29.34 13.35 17.95
CA MET A 478 -29.41 13.10 16.52
C MET A 478 -28.15 13.54 15.80
N THR A 479 -27.78 12.74 14.80
CA THR A 479 -26.67 13.01 13.89
C THR A 479 -27.25 13.22 12.50
N CYS A 480 -27.02 14.38 11.89
CA CYS A 480 -27.50 14.67 10.54
C CYS A 480 -26.93 13.67 9.53
N THR A 481 -27.73 13.12 8.63
CA THR A 481 -27.23 12.15 7.63
C THR A 481 -26.35 12.79 6.57
N LEU A 482 -26.60 14.07 6.23
CA LEU A 482 -25.89 14.81 5.19
C LEU A 482 -24.58 15.43 5.70
N CYS A 483 -24.66 16.30 6.72
CA CYS A 483 -23.48 17.02 7.23
C CYS A 483 -22.91 16.44 8.53
N ARG A 484 -23.55 15.40 9.11
CA ARG A 484 -23.10 14.71 10.33
C ARG A 484 -23.00 15.58 11.57
N HIS A 485 -23.52 16.81 11.53
CA HIS A 485 -23.68 17.63 12.72
C HIS A 485 -24.57 16.91 13.75
N GLU A 486 -24.07 16.82 14.98
CA GLU A 486 -24.76 16.23 16.12
C GLU A 486 -25.50 17.31 16.89
N PHE A 487 -26.76 17.06 17.24
CA PHE A 487 -27.61 18.03 17.92
C PHE A 487 -28.71 17.36 18.76
N CYS A 488 -29.29 18.12 19.67
CA CYS A 488 -30.48 17.71 20.39
C CYS A 488 -31.72 17.85 19.52
N TRP A 489 -32.46 16.76 19.28
CA TRP A 489 -33.71 16.78 18.51
C TRP A 489 -34.74 17.79 19.03
N GLU A 490 -34.83 17.92 20.35
CA GLU A 490 -35.87 18.75 20.97
C GLU A 490 -35.64 20.23 20.69
N CYS A 491 -34.40 20.70 20.85
CA CYS A 491 -34.08 22.14 20.85
C CYS A 491 -33.07 22.60 19.80
N LEU A 492 -32.54 21.67 18.99
CA LEU A 492 -31.57 21.94 17.92
C LEU A 492 -30.27 22.64 18.39
N ALA A 493 -29.94 22.55 19.68
CA ALA A 493 -28.64 22.96 20.20
C ALA A 493 -27.56 21.94 19.80
N SER A 494 -26.34 22.43 19.52
CA SER A 494 -25.22 21.59 19.12
C SER A 494 -24.86 20.61 20.24
N TRP A 495 -24.57 19.37 19.86
CA TRP A 495 -24.19 18.34 20.81
C TRP A 495 -22.85 18.65 21.49
N SER A 496 -21.94 19.32 20.78
CA SER A 496 -20.64 19.76 21.33
C SER A 496 -20.79 20.74 22.51
N ASP A 497 -21.84 21.56 22.53
CA ASP A 497 -22.12 22.48 23.65
C ASP A 497 -22.79 21.75 24.83
N ILE A 498 -23.64 20.76 24.52
CA ILE A 498 -24.38 19.94 25.50
C ILE A 498 -23.45 18.93 26.18
N MET A 499 -22.50 18.36 25.43
CA MET A 499 -21.53 17.36 25.86
C MET A 499 -20.12 17.81 25.43
N PRO A 500 -19.55 18.87 26.04
CA PRO A 500 -18.23 19.37 25.68
C PRO A 500 -17.10 18.36 25.95
N ARG A 501 -17.33 17.40 26.85
CA ARG A 501 -16.42 16.28 27.17
C ARG A 501 -17.21 15.04 27.51
N SER A 502 -16.64 13.86 27.28
CA SER A 502 -17.24 12.58 27.64
C SER A 502 -17.67 12.53 29.11
N GLY A 503 -18.96 12.30 29.35
CA GLY A 503 -19.55 12.26 30.70
C GLY A 503 -19.89 13.61 31.33
N GLN A 504 -19.54 14.73 30.71
CA GLN A 504 -19.80 16.07 31.24
C GLN A 504 -21.01 16.71 30.56
N TYR A 505 -22.20 16.45 31.10
CA TYR A 505 -23.45 17.01 30.58
C TYR A 505 -23.68 18.46 31.03
N ASN A 506 -23.77 19.37 30.07
CA ASN A 506 -24.08 20.77 30.29
C ASN A 506 -25.57 21.05 30.00
N GLN A 507 -26.39 20.97 31.05
CA GLN A 507 -27.82 21.20 30.96
C GLN A 507 -28.18 22.60 30.43
N SER A 508 -27.35 23.60 30.71
CA SER A 508 -27.61 25.01 30.33
C SER A 508 -27.40 25.30 28.84
N ALA A 509 -26.67 24.42 28.12
CA ALA A 509 -26.43 24.55 26.68
C ALA A 509 -27.66 24.26 25.82
N HIS A 510 -28.69 23.63 26.39
CA HIS A 510 -29.97 23.48 25.72
C HIS A 510 -30.67 24.84 25.54
N ARG A 511 -31.41 25.04 24.43
CA ARG A 511 -32.17 26.28 24.22
C ARG A 511 -33.34 26.43 25.20
N ASP A 512 -33.79 27.66 25.39
CA ASP A 512 -34.92 27.96 26.28
C ASP A 512 -36.18 27.20 25.85
N GLY A 513 -36.91 26.65 26.82
CA GLY A 513 -38.08 25.81 26.57
C GLY A 513 -37.79 24.32 26.31
N CYS A 514 -36.51 23.91 26.21
CA CYS A 514 -36.18 22.49 26.04
C CYS A 514 -36.51 21.65 27.28
N TYR A 515 -37.12 20.49 27.08
CA TYR A 515 -37.35 19.49 28.13
C TYR A 515 -36.06 19.12 28.88
N PHE A 516 -34.95 18.91 28.17
CA PHE A 516 -33.67 18.50 28.76
C PHE A 516 -32.96 19.63 29.52
N ARG A 517 -33.24 20.90 29.20
CA ARG A 517 -32.76 22.06 29.97
C ARG A 517 -33.38 22.13 31.37
N SER A 518 -34.58 21.62 31.52
CA SER A 518 -35.41 21.79 32.72
C SER A 518 -35.71 20.48 33.45
N SER A 519 -35.27 19.34 32.91
CA SER A 519 -35.41 18.01 33.51
C SER A 519 -34.06 17.42 33.88
N ASN A 520 -34.03 16.56 34.88
CA ASN A 520 -32.81 15.85 35.30
C ASN A 520 -32.42 14.67 34.38
N ARG A 521 -32.96 14.62 33.15
CA ARG A 521 -32.67 13.56 32.18
C ARG A 521 -31.85 14.13 31.03
N GLN A 522 -30.97 13.30 30.47
CA GLN A 522 -30.20 13.63 29.28
C GLN A 522 -30.91 13.16 28.01
N PRO A 523 -30.65 13.78 26.84
CA PRO A 523 -31.28 13.38 25.59
C PRO A 523 -31.00 11.92 25.18
N THR A 524 -29.88 11.34 25.60
CA THR A 524 -29.52 9.93 25.38
C THR A 524 -30.31 8.94 26.25
N GLN A 525 -30.88 9.41 27.36
CA GLN A 525 -31.59 8.58 28.34
C GLN A 525 -33.09 8.47 28.07
N VAL A 526 -33.61 9.23 27.11
CA VAL A 526 -35.01 9.24 26.72
C VAL A 526 -35.10 8.77 25.28
N THR A 527 -35.95 7.80 25.01
CA THR A 527 -36.18 7.23 23.66
C THR A 527 -37.60 7.50 23.20
N GLY A 528 -37.85 7.37 21.90
CA GLY A 528 -39.14 7.62 21.28
C GLY A 528 -39.21 8.93 20.49
N GLU A 529 -40.37 9.18 19.89
CA GLU A 529 -40.57 10.28 18.93
C GLU A 529 -40.87 11.63 19.61
N ARG A 530 -41.41 11.62 20.83
CA ARG A 530 -41.78 12.82 21.59
C ARG A 530 -41.28 12.72 23.03
N VAL A 531 -40.88 13.85 23.61
CA VAL A 531 -40.51 13.92 25.02
C VAL A 531 -41.73 13.61 25.91
N PRO A 532 -41.54 13.01 27.09
CA PRO A 532 -42.64 12.76 28.02
C PRO A 532 -43.37 14.07 28.37
N ILE A 533 -44.71 14.03 28.29
CA ILE A 533 -45.55 15.17 28.66
C ILE A 533 -45.37 15.43 30.17
N ARG A 534 -45.17 16.70 30.54
CA ARG A 534 -45.05 17.15 31.94
C ARG A 534 -46.31 16.91 32.75
#